data_AF-A0A7C8ECS6-F1
#
_entry.id   AF-A0A7C8ECS6-F1
#
_cell.length_a   1.000
_cell.length_b   1.000
_cell.length_c   1.000
_cell.angle_alpha   90.00
_cell.angle_beta   90.00
_cell.angle_gamma   90.00
#
_symmetry.space_group_name_H-M   'P 1'
#
loop_
_entity.id
_entity.type
_entity.pdbx_description
1 polymer ?
#
loop_
_entity_poly.entity_id
_entity_poly.type
_entity_poly.pdbx_seq_one_letter_code
_entity_poly.pdbx_strand_id
1 'polypeptide(L)' 'MLKSGVAALPDDMVYDTTTEFFTIQIADLESGEHVIAVKIADDLENTMYKTFLVNIR' A
#
# COMPACT_ATOMS: atom_id res chain seq x y z
N MET A 1 -13.94 4.08 -10.19
CA MET A 1 -12.79 4.24 -11.10
C MET A 1 -11.58 4.49 -10.21
N LEU A 2 -10.70 3.50 -10.03
CA LEU A 2 -9.45 3.69 -9.29
C LEU A 2 -8.64 4.75 -10.07
N LYS A 3 -8.43 5.92 -9.47
CA LYS A 3 -7.62 6.98 -10.08
C LYS A 3 -6.23 6.40 -10.37
N SER A 4 -5.81 6.56 -11.62
CA SER A 4 -4.49 6.22 -12.17
C SER A 4 -3.38 6.11 -11.12
N GLY A 5 -2.84 4.89 -11.01
CA GLY A 5 -1.60 4.47 -10.34
C GLY A 5 -0.89 5.50 -9.45
N VAL A 6 -1.18 5.44 -8.14
CA VAL A 6 -0.18 5.86 -7.15
C VAL A 6 0.85 4.73 -7.13
N ALA A 7 2.01 4.95 -7.76
CA ALA A 7 3.16 4.10 -7.48
C ALA A 7 3.49 4.25 -5.99
N ALA A 8 3.63 3.13 -5.26
CA ALA A 8 4.13 3.18 -3.90
C ALA A 8 5.60 3.62 -3.96
N LEU A 9 5.85 4.87 -3.60
CA LEU A 9 7.19 5.42 -3.51
C LEU A 9 7.77 5.13 -2.12
N PRO A 10 9.07 4.82 -2.02
CA PRO A 10 9.76 4.73 -0.75
C PRO A 10 9.72 6.10 -0.09
N ASP A 11 9.64 6.12 1.23
CA ASP A 11 9.47 7.35 2.01
C ASP A 11 10.67 8.31 1.81
N ASP A 12 11.85 7.78 1.47
CA ASP A 12 13.06 8.56 1.16
C ASP A 12 13.31 8.81 -0.34
N MET A 13 12.40 8.33 -1.20
CA MET A 13 12.45 8.44 -2.67
C MET A 13 13.56 7.63 -3.36
N VAL A 14 14.23 6.69 -2.66
CA VAL A 14 15.31 5.86 -3.21
C VAL A 14 15.02 4.37 -3.01
N TYR A 15 15.33 3.54 -4.00
CA TYR A 15 15.15 2.07 -3.94
C TYR A 15 16.52 1.38 -3.85
N ASP A 16 17.23 1.54 -2.73
CA ASP A 16 18.62 1.04 -2.61
C ASP A 16 18.88 0.18 -1.36
N THR A 17 17.87 -0.06 -0.52
CA THR A 17 18.02 -0.84 0.72
C THR A 17 17.24 -2.15 0.71
N THR A 18 17.64 -3.08 1.58
CA THR A 18 16.87 -4.30 1.88
C THR A 18 15.73 -4.05 2.88
N THR A 19 15.59 -2.83 3.39
CA THR A 19 14.60 -2.46 4.40
C THR A 19 14.04 -1.10 4.05
N GLU A 20 12.93 -1.14 3.32
CA GLU A 20 12.30 0.04 2.75
C GLU A 20 10.97 0.34 3.44
N PHE A 21 10.64 1.63 3.56
CA PHE A 21 9.40 2.11 4.17
C PHE A 21 8.52 2.76 3.10
N PHE A 22 7.24 2.44 3.12
CA PHE A 22 6.26 2.95 2.16
C PHE A 22 5.02 3.47 2.87
N THR A 23 4.61 4.69 2.53
CA THR A 23 3.36 5.29 2.98
C THR A 23 2.29 5.23 1.89
N ILE A 24 1.16 4.56 2.16
CA ILE A 24 0.00 4.52 1.27
C ILE A 24 -1.12 5.37 1.87
N GLN A 25 -1.49 6.45 1.18
CA GLN A 25 -2.63 7.30 1.56
C GLN A 25 -3.84 6.99 0.69
N ILE A 26 -4.95 6.60 1.33
CA ILE A 26 -6.25 6.41 0.67
C ILE A 26 -7.14 7.57 1.09
N ALA A 27 -7.48 8.44 0.14
CA ALA A 27 -8.37 9.58 0.35
C ALA A 27 -9.84 9.17 0.17
N ASP A 28 -10.74 10.00 0.71
CA ASP A 28 -12.19 9.93 0.47
C ASP A 28 -12.84 8.58 0.87
N LEU A 29 -12.31 7.92 1.91
CA LEU A 29 -12.99 6.77 2.51
C LEU A 29 -14.25 7.23 3.25
N GLU A 30 -15.39 6.66 2.87
CA GLU A 30 -16.67 6.87 3.56
C GLU A 30 -16.62 6.25 4.98
N SER A 31 -17.45 6.75 5.91
CA SER A 31 -17.60 6.13 7.23
C SER A 31 -18.07 4.69 7.09
N GLY A 32 -17.47 3.78 7.85
CA GLY A 32 -17.79 2.35 7.80
C GLY A 32 -16.59 1.43 7.94
N GLU A 33 -16.83 0.14 7.72
CA GLU A 33 -15.80 -0.90 7.72
C GLU A 33 -15.21 -1.08 6.34
N HIS A 34 -13.90 -1.09 6.26
CA HIS A 34 -13.12 -1.25 5.04
C HIS A 34 -12.09 -2.36 5.21
N VAL A 35 -11.85 -3.09 4.12
CA VAL A 35 -10.78 -4.09 4.03
C VAL A 35 -9.75 -3.58 3.04
N ILE A 36 -8.54 -3.33 3.52
CA ILE A 36 -7.41 -2.91 2.68
C ILE A 36 -6.50 -4.13 2.49
N ALA A 37 -6.41 -4.62 1.25
CA ALA A 37 -5.50 -5.71 0.88
C ALA A 37 -4.30 -5.16 0.12
N VAL A 38 -3.10 -5.52 0.58
CA VAL A 38 -1.82 -5.10 -0.01
C VAL A 38 -1.09 -6.35 -0.51
N LYS A 39 -0.64 -6.32 -1.76
CA LYS A 39 0.27 -7.30 -2.35
C LYS A 39 1.65 -6.64 -2.49
N ILE A 40 2.68 -7.33 -2.04
CA ILE A 40 4.08 -6.92 -2.19
C ILE A 40 4.77 -8.03 -2.98
N ALA A 41 5.47 -7.67 -4.06
CA ALA A 41 6.25 -8.61 -4.86
C ALA A 41 7.61 -8.00 -5.18
N ASP A 42 8.65 -8.82 -5.16
CA ASP A 42 9.98 -8.45 -5.65
C ASP A 42 10.19 -8.89 -7.12
N ASP A 43 11.33 -8.52 -7.70
CA ASP A 43 11.70 -8.84 -9.09
C ASP A 43 11.95 -10.33 -9.33
N LEU A 44 12.08 -11.13 -8.26
CA LEU A 44 12.19 -12.59 -8.30
C LEU A 44 10.84 -13.28 -8.07
N GLU A 45 9.75 -12.50 -8.07
CA GLU A 45 8.37 -12.94 -7.87
C GLU A 45 8.05 -13.50 -6.46
N ASN A 46 8.93 -13.29 -5.46
CA ASN A 46 8.57 -13.58 -4.08
C ASN A 46 7.43 -12.66 -3.66
N THR A 47 6.29 -13.24 -3.27
CA THR A 47 5.06 -12.49 -3.03
C THR A 47 4.58 -12.63 -1.59
N MET A 48 4.19 -11.50 -0.99
CA MET A 48 3.50 -11.44 0.30
C MET A 48 2.15 -10.71 0.14
N TYR A 49 1.16 -11.15 0.94
CA TYR A 49 -0.13 -10.48 1.08
C TYR A 49 -0.33 -10.02 2.52
N LYS A 50 -0.85 -8.81 2.70
CA LYS A 50 -1.28 -8.28 4.01
C LYS A 50 -2.67 -7.68 3.90
N THR A 51 -3.49 -7.91 4.91
CA THR A 51 -4.85 -7.37 5.00
C THR A 51 -4.99 -6.55 6.27
N PHE A 52 -5.56 -5.36 6.14
CA PHE A 52 -5.89 -4.47 7.23
C PHE A 52 -7.41 -4.28 7.28
N LEU A 53 -7.99 -4.45 8.47
CA LEU A 53 -9.37 -4.10 8.74
C LEU A 53 -9.38 -2.70 9.33
N VAL A 54 -10.04 -1.75 8.67
CA VAL A 54 -10.07 -0.34 9.06
C VAL A 54 -11.51 0.10 9.23
N ASN A 55 -11.81 0.70 10.37
CA ASN A 55 -13.11 1.32 10.63
C ASN A 55 -12.93 2.84 10.62
N ILE A 56 -13.58 3.51 9.67
CA ILE A 56 -13.60 4.97 9.55
C ILE A 56 -14.86 5.48 10.26
N ARG A 57 -14.67 6.38 11.23
CA ARG A 57 -15.75 6.97 12.03
C ARG A 57 -15.96 8.42 11.62
#